data_AF-A0A9E3FLG7-F1
#
_entry.id   AF-A0A9E3FLG7-F1
#
_cell.length_a   1.000
_cell.length_b   1.000
_cell.length_c   1.000
_cell.angle_alpha   90.00
_cell.angle_beta   90.00
_cell.angle_gamma   90.00
#
_symmetry.space_group_name_H-M   'P 1'
#
loop_
_entity.id
_entity.type
_entity.pdbx_description
1 polymer ?
#
loop_
_entity_poly.entity_id
_entity_poly.type
_entity_poly.pdbx_seq_one_letter_code
_entity_poly.pdbx_strand_id
1 'polypeptide(L)'
;MTAGDLPTTTGNPDQGFEGFRFVGWNLYDALINWDLSQGDRASDIKPGLATEWHIDPANHKRWIFTLDVVVRMLGGLWGKGRAPIPLALVPLTTGQVLDVGDFTIGCFPVRRRETDSFGFCFESRAPRHLRPDRLAALGVPDGPVRKDLAEGKPVMLDDGRTVDPEHVLGPAERRKKLVVVGDTETTQGLAEWVRDADLLVIEATFLDRDSLIARDYGHLTAAEAATLAATNNFQLLILTHISGRYGDEEILAVATKRFPNSRVANDFDHIVI
;
A
#
# COMPACT_ATOMS: atom_id res chain seq x y z
N MET A 1 -3.76 -20.24 0.10
CA MET A 1 -2.32 -20.60 0.08
C MET A 1 -1.88 -20.74 1.52
N THR A 2 -1.34 -21.88 1.92
CA THR A 2 -0.71 -22.03 3.24
C THR A 2 0.70 -21.48 3.15
N ALA A 3 1.12 -20.63 4.09
CA ALA A 3 2.50 -20.12 4.20
C ALA A 3 3.53 -21.21 4.58
N GLY A 4 3.22 -22.48 4.34
CA GLY A 4 4.13 -23.60 4.48
C GLY A 4 4.61 -23.99 3.10
N ASP A 5 5.63 -23.30 2.60
CA ASP A 5 6.37 -23.72 1.41
C ASP A 5 7.55 -24.57 1.89
N LEU A 6 7.53 -25.88 1.60
CA LEU A 6 8.60 -26.80 1.95
C LEU A 6 9.50 -26.97 0.71
N PRO A 7 10.81 -26.64 0.80
CA PRO A 7 11.72 -26.85 -0.32
C PRO A 7 11.72 -28.33 -0.75
N THR A 8 11.50 -28.58 -2.04
CA THR A 8 11.65 -29.94 -2.58
C THR A 8 13.13 -30.25 -2.79
N THR A 9 13.48 -31.54 -2.96
CA THR A 9 14.87 -32.01 -3.06
C THR A 9 15.66 -31.46 -4.24
N THR A 10 15.02 -30.73 -5.14
CA THR A 10 15.64 -30.05 -6.29
C THR A 10 15.88 -28.56 -6.07
N GLY A 11 15.53 -28.03 -4.89
CA GLY A 11 15.70 -26.62 -4.53
C GLY A 11 14.61 -25.69 -5.07
N ASN A 12 13.63 -26.20 -5.80
CA ASN A 12 12.46 -25.43 -6.25
C ASN A 12 11.29 -25.58 -5.26
N PRO A 13 10.58 -24.48 -4.93
CA PRO A 13 9.32 -24.55 -4.19
C PRO A 13 8.27 -25.30 -5.01
N ASP A 14 7.37 -26.02 -4.33
CA ASP A 14 6.43 -26.93 -4.98
C ASP A 14 5.28 -26.21 -5.71
N GLN A 15 5.16 -24.90 -5.51
CA GLN A 15 4.19 -24.01 -6.18
C GLN A 15 4.75 -23.22 -7.38
N GLY A 16 5.95 -23.54 -7.88
CA GLY A 16 6.49 -22.92 -9.10
C GLY A 16 6.80 -21.41 -8.97
N PHE A 17 6.51 -20.62 -10.01
CA PHE A 17 6.90 -19.19 -10.10
C PHE A 17 6.25 -18.29 -9.03
N GLU A 18 5.09 -18.66 -8.51
CA GLU A 18 4.40 -17.95 -7.43
C GLU A 18 5.08 -18.14 -6.06
N GLY A 19 5.61 -19.34 -5.78
CA GLY A 19 6.53 -19.56 -4.66
C GLY A 19 7.80 -18.72 -4.80
N PHE A 20 8.27 -18.50 -6.03
CA PHE A 20 9.41 -17.63 -6.33
C PHE A 20 9.11 -16.13 -6.12
N ARG A 21 7.87 -15.69 -6.36
CA ARG A 21 7.46 -14.27 -6.25
C ARG A 21 7.17 -13.83 -4.81
N PHE A 22 6.59 -14.72 -4.00
CA PHE A 22 6.29 -14.43 -2.60
C PHE A 22 7.35 -14.92 -1.62
N VAL A 23 8.08 -15.98 -1.96
CA VAL A 23 9.08 -16.60 -1.09
C VAL A 23 10.49 -16.52 -1.64
N GLY A 24 10.65 -16.40 -2.97
CA GLY A 24 11.96 -16.45 -3.64
C GLY A 24 12.76 -15.15 -3.64
N TRP A 25 12.14 -14.01 -3.33
CA TRP A 25 12.82 -12.73 -3.02
C TRP A 25 12.29 -12.13 -1.72
N ASN A 26 12.33 -12.90 -0.63
CA ASN A 26 12.09 -12.30 0.67
C ASN A 26 13.18 -11.24 0.96
N LEU A 27 12.84 -10.18 1.71
CA LEU A 27 13.84 -9.26 2.25
C LEU A 27 14.99 -10.04 2.95
N TYR A 28 14.68 -11.21 3.51
CA TYR A 28 15.60 -12.15 4.14
C TYR A 28 16.53 -12.93 3.18
N ASP A 29 16.13 -13.24 1.95
CA ASP A 29 17.01 -13.91 0.95
C ASP A 29 18.12 -12.97 0.47
N ALA A 30 17.89 -11.66 0.53
CA ALA A 30 18.97 -10.70 0.38
C ALA A 30 19.90 -10.77 1.59
N LEU A 31 19.39 -10.89 2.83
CA LEU A 31 20.20 -10.87 4.06
C LEU A 31 21.11 -12.09 4.21
N ILE A 32 20.63 -13.30 3.96
CA ILE A 32 21.40 -14.54 4.11
C ILE A 32 21.16 -15.46 2.91
N ASN A 33 22.15 -16.29 2.58
CA ASN A 33 22.06 -17.28 1.51
C ASN A 33 22.04 -18.70 2.08
N TRP A 34 21.54 -19.66 1.32
CA TRP A 34 21.72 -21.08 1.63
C TRP A 34 23.09 -21.58 1.15
N ASP A 35 23.81 -22.33 2.00
CA ASP A 35 25.04 -23.00 1.64
C ASP A 35 24.74 -24.35 0.97
N LEU A 36 24.72 -24.31 -0.36
CA LEU A 36 24.48 -25.48 -1.21
C LEU A 36 25.78 -26.20 -1.63
N SER A 37 26.91 -25.93 -0.96
CA SER A 37 28.20 -26.57 -1.28
C SER A 37 28.27 -28.05 -0.90
N GLN A 38 27.28 -28.57 -0.17
CA GLN A 38 27.20 -29.95 0.31
C GLN A 38 25.81 -30.53 0.06
N GLY A 39 25.74 -31.84 -0.23
CA GLY A 39 24.49 -32.53 -0.61
C GLY A 39 24.11 -33.71 0.29
N ASP A 40 24.89 -33.97 1.34
CA ASP A 40 24.75 -35.12 2.24
C ASP A 40 24.09 -34.77 3.59
N ARG A 41 23.80 -33.48 3.82
CA ARG A 41 23.11 -32.97 5.02
C ARG A 41 22.24 -31.76 4.68
N ALA A 42 21.37 -31.38 5.61
CA ALA A 42 20.55 -30.18 5.48
C ALA A 42 21.45 -28.94 5.28
N SER A 43 21.07 -28.09 4.32
CA SER A 43 21.81 -26.87 3.98
C SER A 43 21.90 -25.92 5.17
N ASP A 44 23.11 -25.46 5.46
CA ASP A 44 23.33 -24.40 6.45
C ASP A 44 23.10 -23.02 5.80
N ILE A 45 23.09 -21.96 6.60
CA ILE A 45 23.00 -20.58 6.11
C ILE A 45 24.38 -19.94 6.05
N LYS A 46 24.66 -19.20 4.98
CA LYS A 46 25.90 -18.45 4.75
C LYS A 46 25.60 -16.96 4.55
N PRO A 47 26.59 -16.07 4.73
CA PRO A 47 26.42 -14.64 4.52
C PRO A 47 25.83 -14.27 3.15
N GLY A 48 24.91 -13.29 3.17
CA GLY A 48 24.42 -12.57 2.01
C GLY A 48 24.73 -11.08 2.17
N LEU A 49 23.68 -10.26 2.23
CA LEU A 49 23.74 -8.84 2.55
C LEU A 49 24.03 -8.59 4.04
N ALA A 50 23.55 -9.50 4.91
CA ALA A 50 23.94 -9.61 6.31
C ALA A 50 25.16 -10.55 6.45
N THR A 51 26.16 -10.10 7.20
CA THR A 51 27.41 -10.84 7.44
C THR A 51 27.40 -11.63 8.74
N GLU A 52 26.50 -11.29 9.65
CA GLU A 52 26.30 -11.94 10.94
C GLU A 52 24.82 -11.83 11.33
N TRP A 53 24.34 -12.80 12.09
CA TRP A 53 22.99 -12.79 12.65
C TRP A 53 23.00 -13.51 14.01
N HIS A 54 22.14 -13.05 14.92
CA HIS A 54 21.88 -13.76 16.18
C HIS A 54 20.42 -13.58 16.60
N ILE A 55 19.94 -14.53 17.38
CA ILE A 55 18.61 -14.47 17.99
C ILE A 55 18.71 -13.65 19.28
N ASP A 56 17.79 -12.70 19.47
CA ASP A 56 17.75 -11.87 20.67
C ASP A 56 17.59 -12.78 21.92
N PRO A 57 18.52 -12.72 22.89
CA PRO A 57 18.45 -13.56 24.10
C PRO A 57 17.18 -13.34 24.93
N ALA A 58 16.57 -12.16 24.84
CA ALA A 58 15.34 -11.80 25.55
C ALA A 58 14.07 -12.10 24.72
N ASN A 59 14.18 -12.30 23.41
CA ASN A 59 13.07 -12.63 22.54
C ASN A 59 13.50 -13.56 21.39
N HIS A 60 13.29 -14.86 21.59
CA HIS A 60 13.62 -15.89 20.60
C HIS A 60 12.90 -15.79 19.24
N LYS A 61 11.90 -14.90 19.09
CA LYS A 61 11.22 -14.62 17.82
C LYS A 61 11.82 -13.42 17.07
N ARG A 62 12.79 -12.72 17.67
CA ARG A 62 13.44 -11.56 17.07
C ARG A 62 14.85 -11.93 16.63
N TRP A 63 15.11 -11.76 15.35
CA TRP A 63 16.42 -11.96 14.74
C TRP A 63 17.08 -10.61 14.48
N ILE A 64 18.35 -10.50 14.84
CA ILE A 64 19.16 -9.30 14.66
C ILE A 64 20.19 -9.60 13.58
N PHE A 65 20.17 -8.82 12.50
CA PHE A 65 21.05 -8.99 11.34
C PHE A 65 22.06 -7.84 11.23
N THR A 66 23.33 -8.16 11.07
CA THR A 66 24.42 -7.18 10.85
C THR A 66 24.64 -6.99 9.36
N LEU A 67 24.30 -5.82 8.84
CA LEU A 67 24.36 -5.48 7.40
C LEU A 67 25.69 -4.85 6.97
N ASP A 68 26.83 -5.39 7.42
CA ASP A 68 28.13 -4.77 7.15
C ASP A 68 28.49 -4.69 5.66
N VAL A 69 27.94 -5.58 4.81
CA VAL A 69 28.14 -5.51 3.34
C VAL A 69 27.39 -4.33 2.74
N VAL A 70 26.17 -4.00 3.17
CA VAL A 70 25.46 -2.77 2.77
C VAL A 70 26.26 -1.56 3.22
N VAL A 71 26.67 -1.55 4.49
CA VAL A 71 27.43 -0.45 5.08
C VAL A 71 28.81 -0.29 4.41
N ARG A 72 29.47 -1.37 4.00
CA ARG A 72 30.74 -1.35 3.24
C ARG A 72 30.55 -1.04 1.77
N MET A 73 29.47 -1.46 1.12
CA MET A 73 29.18 -1.11 -0.28
C MET A 73 28.79 0.37 -0.40
N LEU A 74 27.83 0.83 0.40
CA LEU A 74 27.47 2.25 0.49
C LEU A 74 28.67 3.08 1.00
N GLY A 75 29.44 2.53 1.95
CA GLY A 75 30.66 3.14 2.47
C GLY A 75 31.87 3.12 1.52
N GLY A 76 31.92 2.18 0.57
CA GLY A 76 32.91 2.11 -0.48
C GLY A 76 32.57 3.00 -1.66
N LEU A 77 31.28 3.20 -1.93
CA LEU A 77 30.78 4.08 -2.99
C LEU A 77 30.83 5.56 -2.58
N TRP A 78 30.55 5.88 -1.32
CA TRP A 78 30.44 7.28 -0.87
C TRP A 78 31.31 7.65 0.34
N GLY A 79 31.90 6.68 1.03
CA GLY A 79 32.55 6.84 2.34
C GLY A 79 31.60 6.45 3.48
N LYS A 80 32.12 5.81 4.54
CA LYS A 80 31.31 5.50 5.74
C LYS A 80 30.64 6.77 6.26
N GLY A 81 29.30 6.74 6.41
CA GLY A 81 28.52 7.88 6.89
C GLY A 81 28.27 9.00 5.86
N ARG A 82 28.50 8.74 4.56
CA ARG A 82 28.39 9.74 3.48
C ARG A 82 27.37 9.37 2.39
N ALA A 83 26.43 8.47 2.64
CA ALA A 83 25.36 8.19 1.68
C ALA A 83 24.74 9.53 1.22
N PRO A 84 24.68 9.83 -0.08
CA PRO A 84 24.29 11.14 -0.60
C PRO A 84 22.81 11.44 -0.36
N ILE A 85 22.05 10.41 0.04
CA ILE A 85 20.64 10.48 0.35
C ILE A 85 20.46 10.00 1.79
N PRO A 86 19.88 10.83 2.67
CA PRO A 86 19.57 10.41 4.03
C PRO A 86 18.49 9.33 3.99
N LEU A 87 18.76 8.21 4.67
CA LEU A 87 17.77 7.16 4.89
C LEU A 87 17.12 7.36 6.26
N ALA A 88 15.80 7.52 6.28
CA ALA A 88 15.01 7.58 7.50
C ALA A 88 14.03 6.40 7.53
N LEU A 89 14.13 5.57 8.57
CA LEU A 89 13.13 4.54 8.86
C LEU A 89 12.11 5.16 9.81
N VAL A 90 10.87 5.30 9.34
CA VAL A 90 9.78 5.88 10.13
C VAL A 90 8.80 4.76 10.47
N PRO A 91 8.57 4.45 11.75
CA PRO A 91 7.55 3.48 12.12
C PRO A 91 6.17 4.00 11.70
N LEU A 92 5.35 3.12 11.12
CA LEU A 92 3.98 3.47 10.75
C LEU A 92 3.15 3.72 12.00
N THR A 93 2.47 4.86 12.04
CA THR A 93 1.49 5.21 13.06
C THR A 93 0.16 5.48 12.39
N THR A 94 -0.93 5.21 13.11
CA THR A 94 -2.28 5.54 12.62
C THR A 94 -2.41 7.04 12.33
N GLY A 95 -3.01 7.38 11.18
CA GLY A 95 -3.16 8.76 10.72
C GLY A 95 -2.30 9.04 9.48
N GLN A 96 -2.12 10.33 9.15
CA GLN A 96 -1.30 10.74 8.01
C GLN A 96 0.17 10.38 8.23
N VAL A 97 0.74 9.60 7.32
CA VAL A 97 2.15 9.18 7.33
C VAL A 97 2.99 9.89 6.28
N LEU A 98 2.37 10.42 5.22
CA LEU A 98 3.07 11.16 4.17
C LEU A 98 2.18 12.26 3.55
N ASP A 99 2.80 13.40 3.23
CA ASP A 99 2.26 14.43 2.34
C ASP A 99 3.23 14.57 1.18
N VAL A 100 2.77 14.29 -0.05
CA VAL A 100 3.59 14.38 -1.26
C VAL A 100 3.26 15.61 -2.10
N GLY A 101 2.56 16.59 -1.53
CA GLY A 101 2.06 17.76 -2.24
C GLY A 101 0.73 17.48 -2.91
N ASP A 102 0.67 16.62 -3.92
CA ASP A 102 -0.57 16.44 -4.69
C ASP A 102 -1.61 15.57 -3.98
N PHE A 103 -1.16 14.70 -3.09
CA PHE A 103 -2.01 13.85 -2.24
C PHE A 103 -1.34 13.57 -0.89
N THR A 104 -2.14 13.03 0.02
CA THR A 104 -1.67 12.55 1.32
C THR A 104 -1.85 11.04 1.42
N ILE A 105 -0.99 10.40 2.20
CA ILE A 105 -1.09 8.98 2.54
C ILE A 105 -1.35 8.88 4.04
N GLY A 106 -2.48 8.30 4.39
CA GLY A 106 -2.81 7.85 5.74
C GLY A 106 -2.57 6.36 5.90
N CYS A 107 -2.29 5.93 7.12
CA CYS A 107 -2.15 4.54 7.53
C CYS A 107 -3.12 4.24 8.67
N PHE A 108 -3.68 3.03 8.68
CA PHE A 108 -4.51 2.54 9.79
C PHE A 108 -4.25 1.05 10.05
N PRO A 109 -4.38 0.58 11.30
CA PRO A 109 -4.14 -0.80 11.64
C PRO A 109 -5.28 -1.67 11.10
N VAL A 110 -4.93 -2.85 10.65
CA VAL A 110 -5.86 -3.87 10.15
C VAL A 110 -5.71 -5.10 11.03
N ARG A 111 -6.83 -5.75 11.35
CA ARG A 111 -6.81 -6.90 12.25
C ARG A 111 -6.29 -8.12 11.52
N ARG A 112 -5.19 -8.68 12.02
CA ARG A 112 -4.63 -9.93 11.57
C ARG A 112 -3.96 -10.65 12.73
N ARG A 113 -4.30 -11.93 12.90
CA ARG A 113 -3.95 -12.73 14.08
C ARG A 113 -2.45 -12.87 14.35
N GLU A 114 -1.63 -13.01 13.32
CA GLU A 114 -0.23 -13.46 13.47
C GLU A 114 0.82 -12.39 13.15
N THR A 115 0.42 -11.30 12.49
CA THR A 115 1.33 -10.26 12.01
C THR A 115 0.65 -8.90 12.03
N ASP A 116 1.43 -7.84 12.18
CA ASP A 116 0.93 -6.50 11.91
C ASP A 116 0.53 -6.39 10.43
N SER A 117 -0.68 -5.89 10.19
CA SER A 117 -1.20 -5.57 8.87
C SER A 117 -1.76 -4.16 8.90
N PHE A 118 -1.69 -3.47 7.77
CA PHE A 118 -2.09 -2.08 7.65
C PHE A 118 -2.92 -1.86 6.40
N GLY A 119 -3.81 -0.88 6.50
CA GLY A 119 -4.46 -0.28 5.35
C GLY A 119 -3.91 1.13 5.13
N PHE A 120 -4.01 1.58 3.88
CA PHE A 120 -3.52 2.87 3.43
C PHE A 120 -4.63 3.63 2.73
N CYS A 121 -4.72 4.92 3.04
CA CYS A 121 -5.67 5.83 2.44
C CYS A 121 -4.91 6.89 1.65
N PHE A 122 -5.19 7.00 0.36
CA PHE A 122 -4.60 7.97 -0.55
C PHE A 122 -5.66 9.01 -0.88
N GLU A 123 -5.45 10.25 -0.46
CA GLU A 123 -6.42 11.33 -0.68
C GLU A 123 -5.78 12.47 -1.47
N SER A 124 -6.32 12.74 -2.66
CA SER A 124 -5.93 13.90 -3.43
C SER A 124 -6.28 15.19 -2.70
N ARG A 125 -5.58 16.27 -3.05
CA ARG A 125 -6.10 17.61 -2.73
C ARG A 125 -7.44 17.83 -3.42
N ALA A 126 -8.26 18.67 -2.81
CA ALA A 126 -9.46 19.19 -3.44
C ALA A 126 -9.05 20.39 -4.29
N PRO A 127 -8.93 20.26 -5.62
CA PRO A 127 -8.57 21.40 -6.44
C PRO A 127 -9.67 22.47 -6.36
N ARG A 128 -9.25 23.72 -6.52
CA ARG A 128 -10.15 24.87 -6.64
C ARG A 128 -9.79 25.62 -7.90
N HIS A 129 -10.72 25.69 -8.83
CA HIS A 129 -10.50 26.45 -10.06
C HIS A 129 -10.67 27.94 -9.82
N LEU A 130 -9.85 28.74 -10.48
CA LEU A 130 -10.07 30.17 -10.55
C LEU A 130 -11.33 30.47 -11.34
N ARG A 131 -12.07 31.46 -10.88
CA ARG A 131 -13.29 31.98 -11.48
C ARG A 131 -12.96 33.12 -12.44
N PRO A 132 -13.08 32.92 -13.77
CA PRO A 132 -12.70 33.94 -14.75
C PRO A 132 -13.48 35.25 -14.58
N ASP A 133 -14.76 35.15 -14.20
CA ASP A 133 -15.62 36.30 -13.91
C ASP A 133 -15.11 37.14 -12.74
N ARG A 134 -14.61 36.49 -11.68
CA ARG A 134 -14.05 37.16 -10.50
C ARG A 134 -12.68 37.76 -10.76
N LEU A 135 -11.83 37.04 -11.49
CA LEU A 135 -10.53 37.56 -11.92
C LEU A 135 -10.68 38.83 -12.76
N ALA A 136 -11.61 38.83 -13.72
CA ALA A 136 -11.90 39.99 -14.56
C ALA A 136 -12.48 41.15 -13.75
N ALA A 137 -13.43 40.88 -12.83
CA ALA A 137 -14.03 41.90 -11.98
C ALA A 137 -13.03 42.59 -11.03
N LEU A 138 -12.01 41.86 -10.59
CA LEU A 138 -10.97 42.40 -9.70
C LEU A 138 -9.77 42.98 -10.48
N GLY A 139 -9.74 42.83 -11.81
CA GLY A 139 -8.64 43.31 -12.66
C GLY A 139 -7.36 42.49 -12.51
N VAL A 140 -7.46 41.20 -12.19
CA VAL A 140 -6.28 40.32 -12.05
C VAL A 140 -5.74 39.97 -13.44
N PRO A 141 -4.49 40.37 -13.78
CA PRO A 141 -3.93 40.12 -15.10
C PRO A 141 -3.66 38.62 -15.33
N ASP A 142 -3.49 38.23 -16.59
CA ASP A 142 -2.95 36.91 -16.93
C ASP A 142 -1.48 36.80 -16.51
N GLY A 143 -1.02 35.59 -16.18
CA GLY A 143 0.38 35.33 -15.84
C GLY A 143 0.59 34.75 -14.44
N PRO A 144 1.82 34.87 -13.88
CA PRO A 144 2.22 34.20 -12.63
C PRO A 144 1.30 34.48 -11.44
N VAL A 145 0.72 35.68 -11.35
CA VAL A 145 -0.18 36.08 -10.25
C VAL A 145 -1.42 35.17 -10.13
N ARG A 146 -1.91 34.61 -11.25
CA ARG A 146 -3.02 33.66 -11.23
C ARG A 146 -2.58 32.30 -10.71
N LYS A 147 -1.34 31.87 -11.01
CA LYS A 147 -0.79 30.64 -10.45
C LYS A 147 -0.70 30.74 -8.93
N ASP A 148 -0.20 31.85 -8.41
CA ASP A 148 -0.11 32.08 -6.96
C ASP A 148 -1.50 32.06 -6.30
N LEU A 149 -2.52 32.69 -6.91
CA LEU A 149 -3.91 32.61 -6.44
C LEU A 149 -4.46 31.19 -6.49
N ALA A 150 -4.17 30.43 -7.55
CA ALA A 150 -4.58 29.02 -7.66
C ALA A 150 -3.91 28.13 -6.59
N GLU A 151 -2.69 28.48 -6.17
CA GLU A 151 -1.96 27.83 -5.07
C GLU A 151 -2.40 28.33 -3.68
N GLY A 152 -3.39 29.22 -3.60
CA GLY A 152 -3.90 29.74 -2.33
C GLY A 152 -3.01 30.82 -1.69
N LYS A 153 -2.16 31.49 -2.48
CA LYS A 153 -1.33 32.60 -2.01
C LYS A 153 -1.96 33.95 -2.38
N PRO A 154 -2.14 34.87 -1.41
CA PRO A 154 -2.52 36.24 -1.71
C PRO A 154 -1.49 36.94 -2.59
N VAL A 155 -1.94 37.79 -3.50
CA VAL A 155 -1.09 38.57 -4.41
C VAL A 155 -1.45 40.04 -4.36
N MET A 156 -0.42 40.88 -4.42
CA MET A 156 -0.55 42.32 -4.56
C MET A 156 -0.52 42.68 -6.05
N LEU A 157 -1.52 43.44 -6.49
CA LEU A 157 -1.60 43.97 -7.85
C LEU A 157 -0.76 45.25 -7.98
N ASP A 158 -0.49 45.67 -9.22
CA ASP A 158 0.29 46.87 -9.52
C ASP A 158 -0.36 48.17 -8.99
N ASP A 159 -1.67 48.16 -8.76
CA ASP A 159 -2.40 49.27 -8.16
C ASP A 159 -2.35 49.29 -6.62
N GLY A 160 -1.59 48.39 -6.01
CA GLY A 160 -1.40 48.27 -4.56
C GLY A 160 -2.49 47.48 -3.84
N ARG A 161 -3.55 47.01 -4.52
CA ARG A 161 -4.58 46.16 -3.90
C ARG A 161 -4.07 44.74 -3.69
N THR A 162 -4.38 44.15 -2.54
CA THR A 162 -4.13 42.71 -2.31
C THR A 162 -5.40 41.92 -2.64
N VAL A 163 -5.25 40.91 -3.51
CA VAL A 163 -6.31 39.96 -3.84
C VAL A 163 -6.09 38.69 -3.05
N ASP A 164 -7.06 38.38 -2.19
CA ASP A 164 -7.14 37.10 -1.50
C ASP A 164 -7.66 36.00 -2.47
N PRO A 165 -7.06 34.79 -2.46
CA PRO A 165 -7.51 33.65 -3.26
C PRO A 165 -9.01 33.34 -3.08
N GLU A 166 -9.56 33.52 -1.89
CA GLU A 166 -10.98 33.22 -1.61
C GLU A 166 -11.95 34.07 -2.44
N HIS A 167 -11.52 35.25 -2.91
CA HIS A 167 -12.35 36.09 -3.76
C HIS A 167 -12.44 35.60 -5.22
N VAL A 168 -11.49 34.76 -5.64
CA VAL A 168 -11.34 34.32 -7.03
C VAL A 168 -11.40 32.81 -7.20
N LEU A 169 -11.27 32.02 -6.14
CA LEU A 169 -11.39 30.58 -6.20
C LEU A 169 -12.85 30.14 -6.16
N GLY A 170 -13.18 29.10 -6.94
CA GLY A 170 -14.44 28.39 -6.88
C GLY A 170 -14.56 27.53 -5.61
N PRO A 171 -15.69 26.82 -5.46
CA PRO A 171 -15.82 25.80 -4.42
C PRO A 171 -14.76 24.71 -4.60
N ALA A 172 -14.37 24.08 -3.50
CA ALA A 172 -13.50 22.92 -3.53
C ALA A 172 -14.16 21.77 -4.30
N GLU A 173 -13.47 21.24 -5.30
CA GLU A 173 -13.92 20.05 -5.99
C GLU A 173 -13.82 18.81 -5.08
N ARG A 174 -14.51 17.75 -5.47
CA ARG A 174 -14.48 16.50 -4.72
C ARG A 174 -13.08 15.89 -4.77
N ARG A 175 -12.54 15.55 -3.60
CA ARG A 175 -11.28 14.80 -3.47
C ARG A 175 -11.43 13.41 -4.09
N LYS A 176 -10.34 12.90 -4.64
CA LYS A 176 -10.22 11.48 -5.00
C LYS A 176 -9.65 10.72 -3.81
N LYS A 177 -10.30 9.61 -3.47
CA LYS A 177 -9.88 8.77 -2.34
C LYS A 177 -9.74 7.33 -2.77
N LEU A 178 -8.54 6.78 -2.66
CA LEU A 178 -8.23 5.36 -2.83
C LEU A 178 -7.91 4.77 -1.47
N VAL A 179 -8.49 3.61 -1.16
CA VAL A 179 -8.13 2.84 0.02
C VAL A 179 -7.63 1.46 -0.40
N VAL A 180 -6.46 1.11 0.10
CA VAL A 180 -5.85 -0.21 -0.07
C VAL A 180 -5.78 -0.86 1.29
N VAL A 181 -6.44 -2.00 1.47
CA VAL A 181 -6.44 -2.77 2.71
C VAL A 181 -5.55 -4.00 2.50
N GLY A 182 -4.54 -4.18 3.33
CA GLY A 182 -3.76 -5.41 3.37
C GLY A 182 -4.56 -6.60 3.88
N ASP A 183 -3.90 -7.73 4.11
CA ASP A 183 -4.56 -8.93 4.62
C ASP A 183 -5.29 -8.64 5.95
N THR A 184 -6.53 -9.11 6.04
CA THR A 184 -7.41 -8.85 7.18
C THR A 184 -8.31 -10.03 7.47
N GLU A 185 -8.49 -10.32 8.76
CA GLU A 185 -9.39 -11.39 9.21
C GLU A 185 -10.85 -10.92 9.35
N THR A 186 -11.09 -9.60 9.29
CA THR A 186 -12.41 -9.03 9.47
C THR A 186 -12.58 -7.67 8.81
N THR A 187 -13.81 -7.35 8.43
CA THR A 187 -14.21 -6.02 7.96
C THR A 187 -14.68 -5.10 9.10
N GLN A 188 -14.78 -5.61 10.33
CA GLN A 188 -15.22 -4.84 11.48
C GLN A 188 -14.23 -3.71 11.79
N GLY A 189 -14.76 -2.49 11.91
CA GLY A 189 -13.96 -1.28 12.16
C GLY A 189 -13.42 -0.62 10.90
N LEU A 190 -13.30 -1.35 9.78
CA LEU A 190 -12.77 -0.76 8.55
C LEU A 190 -13.60 0.41 8.01
N ALA A 191 -14.92 0.39 8.27
CA ALA A 191 -15.86 1.42 7.84
C ALA A 191 -15.45 2.86 8.21
N GLU A 192 -14.74 3.08 9.32
CA GLU A 192 -14.29 4.43 9.69
C GLU A 192 -13.21 4.98 8.75
N TRP A 193 -12.40 4.11 8.17
CA TRP A 193 -11.29 4.45 7.28
C TRP A 193 -11.72 4.49 5.82
N VAL A 194 -12.57 3.55 5.44
CA VAL A 194 -12.86 3.27 4.03
C VAL A 194 -14.05 4.05 3.48
N ARG A 195 -14.88 4.66 4.34
CA ARG A 195 -16.09 5.38 3.92
C ARG A 195 -15.81 6.44 2.86
N ASP A 196 -16.73 6.50 1.88
CA ASP A 196 -16.75 7.48 0.78
C ASP A 196 -15.49 7.46 -0.10
N ALA A 197 -14.71 6.38 -0.07
CA ALA A 197 -13.60 6.22 -1.00
C ALA A 197 -14.12 5.91 -2.40
N ASP A 198 -13.44 6.41 -3.42
CA ASP A 198 -13.77 6.11 -4.81
C ASP A 198 -13.43 4.68 -5.19
N LEU A 199 -12.28 4.22 -4.70
CA LEU A 199 -11.74 2.90 -5.00
C LEU A 199 -11.35 2.18 -3.70
N LEU A 200 -11.85 0.95 -3.53
CA LEU A 200 -11.37 0.03 -2.51
C LEU A 200 -10.60 -1.12 -3.17
N VAL A 201 -9.36 -1.33 -2.76
CA VAL A 201 -8.58 -2.53 -3.05
C VAL A 201 -8.49 -3.33 -1.76
N ILE A 202 -8.97 -4.57 -1.77
CA ILE A 202 -9.00 -5.43 -0.57
C ILE A 202 -8.88 -6.90 -0.95
N GLU A 203 -8.35 -7.71 -0.04
CA GLU A 203 -8.27 -9.15 -0.23
C GLU A 203 -9.66 -9.82 -0.37
N ALA A 204 -9.67 -10.92 -1.11
CA ALA A 204 -10.84 -11.78 -1.31
C ALA A 204 -10.38 -13.24 -1.37
N THR A 205 -9.56 -13.65 -0.41
CA THR A 205 -8.82 -14.91 -0.46
C THR A 205 -9.71 -16.14 -0.60
N PHE A 206 -10.91 -16.11 -0.01
CA PHE A 206 -11.83 -17.25 0.03
C PHE A 206 -13.24 -16.94 -0.51
N LEU A 207 -13.99 -18.00 -0.77
CA LEU A 207 -15.44 -17.94 -0.99
C LEU A 207 -16.19 -18.29 0.29
N ASP A 208 -17.47 -17.93 0.37
CA ASP A 208 -18.31 -18.11 1.57
C ASP A 208 -18.39 -19.56 2.06
N ARG A 209 -18.37 -20.52 1.13
CA ARG A 209 -18.34 -21.96 1.46
C ARG A 209 -17.12 -22.38 2.28
N ASP A 210 -16.04 -21.60 2.18
CA ASP A 210 -14.76 -21.82 2.86
C ASP A 210 -14.49 -20.74 3.93
N SER A 211 -15.55 -20.05 4.40
CA SER A 211 -15.45 -18.98 5.41
C SER A 211 -14.82 -19.41 6.74
N LEU A 212 -14.96 -20.68 7.14
CA LEU A 212 -14.26 -21.22 8.30
C LEU A 212 -12.74 -21.24 8.07
N ILE A 213 -12.30 -21.66 6.87
CA ILE A 213 -10.89 -21.65 6.49
C ILE A 213 -10.38 -20.21 6.44
N ALA A 214 -11.15 -19.29 5.86
CA ALA A 214 -10.80 -17.88 5.82
C ALA A 214 -10.49 -17.34 7.22
N ARG A 215 -11.36 -17.61 8.21
CA ARG A 215 -11.17 -17.19 9.59
C ARG A 215 -9.95 -17.85 10.26
N ASP A 216 -9.75 -19.14 10.04
CA ASP A 216 -8.63 -19.87 10.64
C ASP A 216 -7.27 -19.33 10.16
N TYR A 217 -7.19 -18.92 8.89
CA TYR A 217 -5.99 -18.32 8.30
C TYR A 217 -5.96 -16.78 8.35
N GLY A 218 -6.95 -16.14 8.97
CA GLY A 218 -6.98 -14.69 9.14
C GLY A 218 -7.19 -13.89 7.85
N HIS A 219 -8.12 -14.35 7.01
CA HIS A 219 -8.45 -13.79 5.70
C HIS A 219 -9.96 -13.56 5.53
N LEU A 220 -10.32 -12.78 4.51
CA LEU A 220 -11.70 -12.49 4.14
C LEU A 220 -12.24 -13.44 3.07
N THR A 221 -13.56 -13.49 2.99
CA THR A 221 -14.25 -13.95 1.78
C THR A 221 -14.57 -12.79 0.82
N ALA A 222 -14.71 -13.12 -0.47
CA ALA A 222 -15.16 -12.17 -1.49
C ALA A 222 -16.49 -11.49 -1.15
N ALA A 223 -17.36 -12.20 -0.43
CA ALA A 223 -18.61 -11.65 0.07
C ALA A 223 -18.44 -10.56 1.11
N GLU A 224 -17.55 -10.80 2.08
CA GLU A 224 -17.30 -9.88 3.18
C GLU A 224 -16.71 -8.59 2.63
N ALA A 225 -15.74 -8.68 1.71
CA ALA A 225 -15.21 -7.55 0.95
C ALA A 225 -16.30 -6.79 0.19
N ALA A 226 -17.16 -7.50 -0.56
CA ALA A 226 -18.24 -6.87 -1.33
C ALA A 226 -19.35 -6.27 -0.46
N THR A 227 -19.65 -6.85 0.70
CA THR A 227 -20.59 -6.27 1.67
C THR A 227 -20.01 -5.01 2.32
N LEU A 228 -18.71 -4.99 2.65
CA LEU A 228 -18.03 -3.77 3.09
C LEU A 228 -18.18 -2.68 2.03
N ALA A 229 -17.98 -3.03 0.75
CA ALA A 229 -18.15 -2.10 -0.36
C ALA A 229 -19.58 -1.54 -0.44
N ALA A 230 -20.59 -2.41 -0.46
CA ALA A 230 -21.98 -2.01 -0.57
C ALA A 230 -22.47 -1.09 0.56
N THR A 231 -21.86 -1.17 1.74
CA THR A 231 -22.29 -0.43 2.94
C THR A 231 -21.55 0.90 3.17
N ASN A 232 -20.52 1.22 2.38
CA ASN A 232 -19.67 2.39 2.60
C ASN A 232 -19.49 3.29 1.37
N ASN A 233 -20.38 3.17 0.37
CA ASN A 233 -20.53 4.11 -0.75
C ASN A 233 -19.27 4.24 -1.65
N PHE A 234 -18.67 3.12 -2.05
CA PHE A 234 -17.59 3.14 -3.02
C PHE A 234 -18.09 3.27 -4.44
N GLN A 235 -17.24 3.81 -5.32
CA GLN A 235 -17.52 3.78 -6.75
C GLN A 235 -17.09 2.44 -7.35
N LEU A 236 -15.93 1.91 -6.96
CA LEU A 236 -15.35 0.68 -7.52
C LEU A 236 -14.68 -0.18 -6.42
N LEU A 237 -14.90 -1.48 -6.49
CA LEU A 237 -14.26 -2.49 -5.64
C LEU A 237 -13.31 -3.34 -6.48
N ILE A 238 -12.08 -3.48 -6.02
CA ILE A 238 -11.05 -4.32 -6.61
C ILE A 238 -10.69 -5.40 -5.61
N LEU A 239 -10.87 -6.65 -6.03
CA LEU A 239 -10.56 -7.83 -5.25
C LEU A 239 -9.19 -8.34 -5.66
N THR A 240 -8.34 -8.61 -4.68
CA THR A 240 -6.99 -9.16 -4.88
C THR A 240 -6.72 -10.31 -3.90
N HIS A 241 -5.50 -10.85 -3.92
CA HIS A 241 -5.04 -11.90 -3.03
C HIS A 241 -5.95 -13.14 -3.07
N ILE A 242 -6.33 -13.59 -4.27
CA ILE A 242 -7.25 -14.71 -4.47
C ILE A 242 -6.49 -16.03 -4.31
N SER A 243 -7.06 -16.96 -3.55
CA SER A 243 -6.52 -18.32 -3.49
C SER A 243 -6.68 -19.01 -4.84
N GLY A 244 -5.60 -19.57 -5.40
CA GLY A 244 -5.60 -20.34 -6.67
C GLY A 244 -6.48 -21.59 -6.72
N ARG A 245 -7.29 -21.83 -5.67
CA ARG A 245 -8.36 -22.82 -5.64
C ARG A 245 -9.59 -22.40 -6.45
N TYR A 246 -9.75 -21.11 -6.69
CA TYR A 246 -10.92 -20.53 -7.35
C TYR A 246 -10.51 -19.87 -8.66
N GLY A 247 -11.40 -19.91 -9.64
CA GLY A 247 -11.28 -19.06 -10.81
C GLY A 247 -11.82 -17.67 -10.51
N ASP A 248 -11.26 -16.65 -11.15
CA ASP A 248 -11.64 -15.24 -10.95
C ASP A 248 -13.13 -14.99 -11.22
N GLU A 249 -13.71 -15.68 -12.20
CA GLU A 249 -15.14 -15.59 -12.51
C GLU A 249 -16.03 -16.00 -11.33
N GLU A 250 -15.59 -16.98 -10.53
CA GLU A 250 -16.33 -17.46 -9.37
C GLU A 250 -16.30 -16.44 -8.23
N ILE A 251 -15.13 -15.85 -7.96
CA ILE A 251 -14.94 -14.75 -7.01
C ILE A 251 -15.82 -13.56 -7.42
N LEU A 252 -15.72 -13.17 -8.69
CA LEU A 252 -16.43 -12.02 -9.23
C LEU A 252 -17.95 -12.22 -9.20
N ALA A 253 -18.44 -13.42 -9.50
CA ALA A 253 -19.86 -13.75 -9.45
C ALA A 253 -20.46 -13.62 -8.03
N VAL A 254 -19.66 -13.86 -6.98
CA VAL A 254 -20.10 -13.66 -5.59
C VAL A 254 -20.08 -12.19 -5.20
N ALA A 255 -19.03 -11.47 -5.59
CA ALA A 255 -18.88 -10.06 -5.27
C ALA A 255 -19.94 -9.18 -5.96
N THR A 256 -20.17 -9.39 -7.26
CA THR A 256 -21.13 -8.61 -8.06
C THR A 256 -22.58 -8.73 -7.61
N LYS A 257 -22.95 -9.83 -6.95
CA LYS A 257 -24.27 -9.98 -6.30
C LYS A 257 -24.51 -9.00 -5.16
N ARG A 258 -23.44 -8.55 -4.50
CA ARG A 258 -23.48 -7.64 -3.34
C ARG A 258 -23.10 -6.21 -3.74
N PHE A 259 -22.10 -6.08 -4.61
CA PHE A 259 -21.63 -4.80 -5.13
C PHE A 259 -21.36 -4.91 -6.64
N PRO A 260 -22.28 -4.45 -7.50
CA PRO A 260 -22.20 -4.66 -8.94
C PRO A 260 -20.92 -4.14 -9.60
N ASN A 261 -20.37 -3.01 -9.13
CA ASN A 261 -19.14 -2.45 -9.68
C ASN A 261 -17.89 -3.06 -9.01
N SER A 262 -17.78 -4.39 -9.08
CA SER A 262 -16.63 -5.14 -8.60
C SER A 262 -15.75 -5.60 -9.77
N ARG A 263 -14.44 -5.69 -9.55
CA ARG A 263 -13.48 -6.32 -10.46
C ARG A 263 -12.52 -7.19 -9.68
N VAL A 264 -12.05 -8.25 -10.30
CA VAL A 264 -10.88 -8.99 -9.84
C VAL A 264 -9.66 -8.37 -10.49
N ALA A 265 -8.63 -8.05 -9.70
CA ALA A 265 -7.37 -7.54 -10.21
C ALA A 265 -6.58 -8.67 -10.90
N ASN A 266 -6.16 -8.43 -12.13
CA ASN A 266 -5.16 -9.26 -12.79
C ASN A 266 -3.79 -8.62 -12.69
N ASP A 267 -2.75 -9.45 -12.83
CA ASP A 267 -1.40 -8.94 -13.03
C ASP A 267 -1.39 -7.96 -14.22
N PHE A 268 -0.73 -6.81 -14.00
CA PHE A 268 -0.60 -5.70 -14.95
C PHE A 268 -1.89 -4.89 -15.24
N ASP A 269 -2.98 -5.12 -14.51
CA ASP A 269 -4.15 -4.26 -14.63
C ASP A 269 -3.80 -2.78 -14.31
N HIS A 270 -4.28 -1.89 -15.17
CA HIS A 270 -4.20 -0.44 -14.96
C HIS A 270 -5.59 0.12 -14.67
N ILE A 271 -5.74 0.75 -13.51
CA ILE A 271 -7.01 1.30 -13.02
C ILE A 271 -6.83 2.79 -12.77
N VAL A 272 -7.71 3.60 -13.36
CA VAL A 272 -7.71 5.05 -13.24
C VAL A 272 -8.87 5.48 -12.36
N ILE A 273 -8.62 6.40 -11.44
CA ILE A 273 -9.59 6.96 -10.50
C ILE A 273 -9.78 8.46 -10.70
#